data_AF-A0A3B6QNE2-F1
#
_entry.id   AF-A0A3B6QNE2-F1
#
_cell.length_a   1.000
_cell.length_b   1.000
_cell.length_c   1.000
_cell.angle_alpha   90.00
_cell.angle_beta   90.00
_cell.angle_gamma   90.00
#
_symmetry.space_group_name_H-M   'P 1'
#
loop_
_entity.id
_entity.type
_entity.pdbx_description
1 polymer ?
#
loop_
_entity_poly.entity_id
_entity_poly.type
_entity_poly.pdbx_seq_one_letter_code
_entity_poly.pdbx_strand_id
1 'polypeptide(L)'
;MIRMDLKWCPMFSKLKCLLLNKWCVADYFTGLVYFLQHSPILETLTLLLDFQTHEKWHVMETYGIYDPKEQSPLLKHLKVVKIIRSSTKEDVIVDRILKILSAHGVPSEQIDIQ
;
A
#
# COMPACT_ATOMS: atom_id res chain seq x y z
N MET A 1 -20.21 19.08 21.51
CA MET A 1 -20.25 17.65 21.11
C MET A 1 -20.25 17.60 19.60
N ILE A 2 -19.09 17.39 18.99
CA ILE A 2 -18.92 17.37 17.53
C ILE A 2 -19.43 16.02 17.05
N ARG A 3 -20.54 15.99 16.30
CA ARG A 3 -20.91 14.83 15.49
C ARG A 3 -19.90 14.78 14.35
N MET A 4 -18.91 13.90 14.45
CA MET A 4 -18.09 13.54 13.30
C MET A 4 -18.99 12.70 12.39
N ASP A 5 -19.64 13.34 11.42
CA ASP A 5 -20.19 12.63 10.28
C ASP A 5 -19.08 11.80 9.66
N LEU A 6 -19.24 10.48 9.77
CA LEU A 6 -18.25 9.43 9.54
C LEU A 6 -17.89 9.24 8.04
N LYS A 7 -17.84 10.33 7.26
CA LYS A 7 -17.53 10.34 5.82
C LYS A 7 -16.51 11.39 5.41
N TRP A 8 -15.61 11.78 6.31
CA TRP A 8 -14.41 12.52 5.93
C TRP A 8 -13.37 11.54 5.38
N CYS A 9 -13.53 11.15 4.11
CA CYS A 9 -12.52 10.39 3.37
C CYS A 9 -11.87 11.34 2.35
N PRO A 10 -10.84 12.11 2.73
CA PRO A 10 -10.23 13.08 1.83
C PRO A 10 -9.64 12.37 0.61
N MET A 11 -10.07 12.78 -0.58
CA MET A 11 -9.47 12.35 -1.84
C MET A 11 -8.24 13.19 -2.13
N PHE A 12 -7.09 12.54 -2.34
CA PHE A 12 -5.86 13.16 -2.78
C PHE A 12 -5.87 13.39 -4.29
N SER A 13 -6.77 14.25 -4.76
CA SER A 13 -7.04 14.52 -6.18
C SER A 13 -5.86 15.08 -6.98
N LYS A 14 -4.79 15.53 -6.30
CA LYS A 14 -3.59 16.11 -6.91
C LYS A 14 -2.31 15.34 -6.64
N LEU A 15 -2.39 14.21 -5.92
CA LEU A 15 -1.22 13.45 -5.50
C LEU A 15 -0.71 12.57 -6.63
N LYS A 16 0.46 12.91 -7.19
CA LYS A 16 1.12 12.18 -8.28
C LYS A 16 2.23 11.26 -7.80
N CYS A 17 2.92 11.63 -6.73
CA CYS A 17 4.02 10.86 -6.17
C CYS A 17 3.73 10.60 -4.70
N LEU A 18 3.84 9.35 -4.28
CA LEU A 18 3.64 8.94 -2.89
C LEU A 18 4.82 8.09 -2.44
N LEU A 19 5.36 8.44 -1.27
CA LEU A 19 6.34 7.63 -0.56
C LEU A 19 5.72 7.18 0.76
N LEU A 20 5.69 5.87 0.96
CA LEU A 20 5.26 5.24 2.21
C LEU A 20 6.45 4.51 2.82
N ASN A 21 6.55 4.50 4.13
CA ASN A 21 7.50 3.64 4.83
C ASN A 21 6.77 2.43 5.42
N LYS A 22 7.49 1.55 6.11
CA LYS A 22 7.00 0.36 6.82
C LYS A 22 5.71 0.54 7.65
N TRP A 23 5.34 1.74 8.11
CA TRP A 23 4.04 1.94 8.77
C TRP A 23 2.86 1.58 7.86
N CYS A 24 3.01 1.67 6.53
CA CYS A 24 1.91 1.37 5.61
C CYS A 24 1.53 -0.11 5.54
N VAL A 25 2.38 -1.01 6.06
CA VAL A 25 2.10 -2.44 6.20
C VAL A 25 1.56 -2.79 7.59
N ALA A 26 1.57 -1.84 8.53
CA ALA A 26 0.88 -1.99 9.80
C ALA A 26 -0.63 -2.05 9.57
N ASP A 27 -1.37 -2.58 10.57
CA ASP A 27 -2.83 -2.66 10.56
C ASP A 27 -3.39 -3.22 9.24
N TYR A 28 -2.93 -4.41 8.84
CA TYR A 28 -3.42 -5.12 7.66
C TYR A 28 -3.30 -4.34 6.34
N PHE A 29 -2.21 -3.58 6.16
CA PHE A 29 -1.97 -2.78 4.96
C PHE A 29 -3.02 -1.69 4.71
N THR A 30 -3.80 -1.32 5.74
CA THR A 30 -4.88 -0.33 5.61
C THR A 30 -4.36 1.00 5.10
N GLY A 31 -3.17 1.43 5.56
CA GLY A 31 -2.51 2.64 5.05
C GLY A 31 -2.25 2.57 3.55
N LEU A 32 -1.64 1.48 3.08
CA LEU A 32 -1.38 1.26 1.66
C LEU A 32 -2.67 1.30 0.83
N VAL A 33 -3.67 0.48 1.21
CA VAL A 33 -4.95 0.38 0.49
C VAL A 33 -5.66 1.73 0.44
N TYR A 34 -5.65 2.48 1.56
CA TYR A 34 -6.25 3.80 1.62
C TYR A 34 -5.69 4.74 0.55
N PHE A 35 -4.37 4.82 0.41
CA PHE A 35 -3.80 5.70 -0.62
C PHE A 35 -4.05 5.22 -2.04
N LEU A 36 -4.03 3.91 -2.29
CA LEU A 36 -4.36 3.35 -3.60
C LEU A 36 -5.80 3.70 -4.00
N GLN A 37 -6.73 3.71 -3.04
CA GLN A 37 -8.14 4.05 -3.29
C GLN A 37 -8.40 5.55 -3.39
N HIS A 38 -7.65 6.38 -2.65
CA HIS A 38 -7.93 7.81 -2.51
C HIS A 38 -7.01 8.71 -3.35
N SER A 39 -6.14 8.15 -4.19
CA SER A 39 -5.19 8.90 -5.03
C SER A 39 -5.38 8.59 -6.53
N PRO A 40 -6.45 9.09 -7.17
CA PRO A 40 -6.86 8.66 -8.51
C PRO A 40 -5.85 9.00 -9.62
N ILE A 41 -4.96 9.97 -9.40
CA ILE A 41 -3.95 10.40 -10.38
C ILE A 41 -2.52 10.02 -9.98
N LEU A 42 -2.37 9.06 -9.06
CA LEU A 42 -1.06 8.62 -8.60
C LEU A 42 -0.26 8.03 -9.76
N GLU A 43 0.92 8.58 -10.01
CA GLU A 43 1.83 8.16 -11.08
C GLU A 43 3.00 7.32 -10.57
N THR A 44 3.45 7.57 -9.35
CA THR A 44 4.60 6.89 -8.74
C THR A 44 4.34 6.56 -7.28
N LEU A 45 4.54 5.30 -6.92
CA LEU A 45 4.50 4.80 -5.55
C LEU A 45 5.89 4.27 -5.16
N THR A 46 6.41 4.71 -4.02
CA THR A 46 7.64 4.17 -3.42
C THR A 46 7.33 3.63 -2.03
N LEU A 47 7.65 2.36 -1.79
CA LEU A 47 7.51 1.68 -0.50
C LEU A 47 8.91 1.45 0.09
N LEU A 48 9.22 2.15 1.18
CA LEU A 48 10.45 1.97 1.96
C LEU A 48 10.21 0.98 3.10
N LEU A 49 10.61 -0.26 2.88
CA LEU A 49 10.47 -1.39 3.78
C LEU A 49 11.79 -1.69 4.49
N ASP A 50 12.40 -0.68 5.14
CA ASP A 50 13.60 -0.89 5.94
C ASP A 50 13.21 -1.16 7.40
N PHE A 51 13.11 -2.45 7.74
CA PHE A 51 12.82 -2.89 9.10
C PHE A 51 14.13 -2.97 9.88
N GLN A 52 14.30 -2.14 10.92
CA GLN A 52 15.51 -2.22 11.73
C GLN A 52 15.52 -3.56 12.48
N THR A 53 16.68 -4.18 12.57
CA THR A 53 16.90 -5.53 13.13
C THR A 53 16.44 -5.70 14.58
N HIS A 54 16.13 -4.61 15.30
CA HIS A 54 15.71 -4.60 16.69
C HIS A 54 14.23 -4.24 16.89
N GLU A 55 13.54 -3.81 15.84
CA GLU A 55 12.12 -3.52 15.94
C GLU A 55 11.33 -4.80 15.73
N LYS A 56 10.65 -5.27 16.77
CA LYS A 56 9.65 -6.33 16.62
C LYS A 56 8.43 -5.77 15.93
N TRP A 57 8.43 -5.81 14.60
CA TRP A 57 7.24 -5.53 13.80
C TRP A 57 6.30 -6.73 13.90
N HIS A 58 5.36 -6.65 14.82
CA HIS A 58 4.24 -7.59 14.87
C HIS A 58 3.32 -7.31 13.69
N VAL A 59 3.62 -7.90 12.53
CA VAL A 59 2.57 -8.16 11.54
C VAL A 59 1.62 -9.12 12.22
N MET A 60 0.47 -8.61 12.68
CA MET A 60 -0.51 -9.37 13.47
C MET A 60 -0.84 -10.69 12.74
N GLU A 61 -0.47 -11.82 13.34
CA GLU A 61 -0.57 -13.17 12.74
C GLU A 61 -2.01 -13.65 12.54
N THR A 62 -3.00 -12.88 13.00
CA THR A 62 -4.41 -13.10 12.69
C THR A 62 -4.73 -12.50 11.33
N TYR A 63 -4.20 -13.12 10.28
CA TYR A 63 -4.39 -12.71 8.89
C TYR A 63 -5.88 -12.76 8.50
N GLY A 64 -6.56 -11.61 8.56
CA GLY A 64 -7.77 -11.42 7.78
C GLY A 64 -7.42 -11.55 6.30
N ILE A 65 -8.15 -12.39 5.58
CA ILE A 65 -8.13 -12.37 4.12
C ILE A 65 -8.60 -10.96 3.75
N TYR A 66 -7.71 -10.15 3.19
CA TYR A 66 -8.14 -8.98 2.45
C TYR A 66 -9.02 -9.53 1.32
N ASP A 67 -10.33 -9.38 1.49
CA ASP A 67 -11.32 -9.66 0.46
C ASP A 67 -11.40 -8.38 -0.37
N PRO A 68 -10.76 -8.32 -1.55
CA PRO A 68 -10.90 -7.20 -2.44
C PRO A 68 -12.36 -7.15 -2.91
N LYS A 69 -13.23 -6.51 -2.13
CA LYS A 69 -14.56 -6.13 -2.60
C LYS A 69 -14.36 -5.40 -3.92
N GLU A 70 -14.89 -5.99 -4.99
CA GLU A 70 -14.84 -5.58 -6.39
C GLU A 70 -14.47 -4.11 -6.57
N GLN A 71 -13.17 -3.83 -6.61
CA GLN A 71 -12.66 -2.49 -6.84
C GLN A 71 -12.28 -2.40 -8.31
N SER A 72 -13.02 -1.56 -9.03
CA SER A 72 -12.65 -1.10 -10.36
C SER A 72 -11.19 -0.63 -10.39
N PRO A 73 -10.48 -0.74 -11.53
CA PRO A 73 -9.08 -0.32 -11.63
C PRO A 73 -8.95 1.20 -11.39
N LEU A 74 -8.56 1.56 -10.17
CA LEU A 74 -8.46 2.93 -9.68
C LEU A 74 -7.15 3.62 -10.09
N LEU A 75 -6.15 2.85 -10.53
CA LEU A 75 -4.76 3.31 -10.70
C LEU A 75 -4.32 3.40 -12.17
N LYS A 76 -5.17 3.91 -13.06
CA LYS A 76 -4.88 4.04 -14.50
C LYS A 76 -3.66 4.90 -14.82
N HIS A 77 -3.29 5.80 -13.90
CA HIS A 77 -2.17 6.72 -14.06
C HIS A 77 -0.87 6.20 -13.43
N LEU A 78 -0.93 5.10 -12.68
CA LEU A 78 0.24 4.55 -12.01
C LEU A 78 1.17 3.94 -13.06
N LYS A 79 2.42 4.41 -13.07
CA LYS A 79 3.44 4.00 -14.04
C LYS A 79 4.52 3.18 -13.40
N VAL A 80 4.86 3.51 -12.15
CA VAL A 80 6.01 2.93 -11.45
C VAL A 80 5.65 2.68 -10.00
N VAL A 81 5.95 1.46 -9.54
CA VAL A 81 5.97 1.08 -8.13
C VAL A 81 7.37 0.63 -7.78
N LYS A 82 7.97 1.27 -6.78
CA LYS A 82 9.28 0.88 -6.24
C LYS A 82 9.11 0.29 -4.86
N ILE A 83 9.65 -0.89 -4.63
CA ILE A 83 9.71 -1.52 -3.31
C ILE A 83 11.18 -1.60 -2.92
N ILE A 84 11.60 -0.78 -1.97
CA ILE A 84 12.98 -0.70 -1.50
C ILE A 84 13.04 -1.37 -0.13
N ARG A 85 13.92 -2.36 0.02
CA ARG A 85 14.04 -3.15 1.25
C ARG A 85 15.50 -3.48 1.58
N SER A 86 15.79 -3.71 2.85
CA SER A 86 17.16 -4.03 3.30
C SER A 86 17.42 -5.54 3.45
N SER A 87 16.38 -6.38 3.48
CA SER A 87 16.52 -7.84 3.67
C SER A 87 15.54 -8.70 2.86
N THR A 88 15.96 -9.92 2.56
CA THR A 88 15.11 -10.97 1.97
C THR A 88 14.15 -11.61 2.96
N LYS A 89 14.33 -11.41 4.27
CA LYS A 89 13.44 -11.96 5.32
C LYS A 89 12.01 -11.42 5.26
N GLU A 90 11.77 -10.38 4.46
CA GLU A 90 10.50 -9.68 4.31
C GLU A 90 9.66 -10.19 3.12
N ASP A 91 10.07 -11.29 2.47
CA ASP A 91 9.41 -11.82 1.27
C ASP A 91 7.90 -12.08 1.48
N VAL A 92 7.47 -12.46 2.68
CA VAL A 92 6.05 -12.66 3.00
C VAL A 92 5.24 -11.35 2.95
N ILE A 93 5.84 -10.24 3.37
CA ILE A 93 5.20 -8.91 3.33
C ILE A 93 5.15 -8.44 1.88
N VAL A 94 6.24 -8.61 1.14
CA VAL A 94 6.33 -8.27 -0.29
C VAL A 94 5.30 -9.05 -1.11
N ASP A 95 5.16 -10.36 -0.90
CA ASP A 95 4.15 -11.19 -1.59
C ASP A 95 2.71 -10.66 -1.39
N ARG A 96 2.39 -10.19 -0.18
CA ARG A 96 1.07 -9.58 0.11
C ARG A 96 0.91 -8.22 -0.55
N ILE A 97 1.94 -7.38 -0.54
CA ILE A 97 1.92 -6.11 -1.27
C ILE A 97 1.66 -6.36 -2.76
N LEU A 98 2.34 -7.34 -3.36
CA LEU A 98 2.13 -7.71 -4.76
C LEU A 98 0.69 -8.16 -5.01
N LYS A 99 0.09 -8.96 -4.11
CA LYS A 99 -1.33 -9.35 -4.20
C LYS A 99 -2.27 -8.15 -4.12
N ILE A 100 -2.03 -7.21 -3.22
CA ILE A 100 -2.82 -5.98 -3.09
C ILE A 100 -2.68 -5.14 -4.37
N LEU A 101 -1.46 -4.90 -4.85
CA LEU A 101 -1.20 -4.14 -6.06
C LEU A 101 -1.87 -4.77 -7.29
N SER A 102 -1.77 -6.09 -7.43
CA SER A 102 -2.44 -6.86 -8.48
C SER A 102 -3.96 -6.70 -8.42
N ALA A 103 -4.56 -6.76 -7.22
CA ALA A 103 -5.99 -6.53 -7.02
C ALA A 103 -6.43 -5.09 -7.39
N HIS A 104 -5.51 -4.12 -7.35
CA HIS A 104 -5.77 -2.74 -7.78
C HIS A 104 -5.40 -2.49 -9.27
N GLY A 105 -5.07 -3.55 -10.01
CA GLY A 105 -4.79 -3.49 -11.45
C GLY A 105 -3.38 -3.02 -11.79
N VAL A 106 -2.43 -3.11 -10.86
CA VAL A 106 -1.02 -2.80 -11.11
C VAL A 106 -0.33 -4.03 -11.69
N PRO A 107 0.17 -3.98 -12.93
CA PRO A 107 0.82 -5.10 -13.58
C PRO A 107 2.28 -5.24 -13.10
N SER A 108 2.81 -6.46 -13.13
CA SER A 108 4.14 -6.79 -12.58
C SER A 108 5.29 -6.01 -13.23
N GLU A 109 5.16 -5.62 -14.49
CA GLU A 109 6.19 -4.92 -15.24
C GLU A 109 6.41 -3.48 -14.74
N GLN A 110 5.44 -2.93 -14.01
CA GLN A 110 5.55 -1.61 -13.38
C GLN A 110 6.22 -1.66 -12.00
N ILE A 111 6.47 -2.86 -11.47
CA ILE A 111 6.96 -3.07 -10.11
C ILE A 111 8.45 -3.38 -10.15
N ASP A 112 9.23 -2.51 -9.53
CA ASP A 112 10.66 -2.62 -9.35
C ASP A 112 10.97 -2.90 -7.88
N ILE A 113 11.63 -4.02 -7.60
CA ILE A 113 11.99 -4.44 -6.24
C ILE A 113 13.51 -4.33 -6.09
N GLN A 114 13.96 -3.52 -5.13
CA GLN A 114 15.35 -3.16 -4.86
C GLN A 114 15.78 -3.55 -3.46
#